data_AF-K2CWT9-F1
#
_entry.id   AF-K2CWT9-F1
#
_cell.length_a   1.000
_cell.length_b   1.000
_cell.length_c   1.000
_cell.angle_alpha   90.00
_cell.angle_beta   90.00
_cell.angle_gamma   90.00
#
_symmetry.space_group_name_H-M   'P 1'
#
loop_
_entity.id
_entity.type
_entity.pdbx_description
1 polymer ?
#
loop_
_entity_poly.entity_id
_entity_poly.type
_entity_poly.pdbx_seq_one_letter_code
_entity_poly.pdbx_strand_id
1 'polypeptide(L)'
;MRTEQDGVNAATRNMMDNAGVSGSPTLIINRGLIEPAGGVWSVKEKVYYTTAQGEVDDIRKAFTWVIAPSMQVELMNIVQFWIQRAENAVGLPLILQGQIGQSTPDTYKGQLLTNNNGNTVLRRILRNYEKAAKAIIGRFYEWILIHGQDDSMKGDFAVEVRDSSALIERDSQSQILMQMLGASLNPLYELDPALVMQEFLKAQRFNADKLIMSEEKKQMLQQQAQAAAQAGGQDPRLQIAQMNNELKAQELQARAQESQMRMQAEQQLEMARMQFEAQQADMERALTQWQKNVDAQFLASQLSSEQSINMDSLKVALAKESAKLRVQMQLAGKQTTPQVATPAFEPQGRAAPGTAFQN
;
A
#
# COMPACT_ATOMS: atom_id res chain seq x y z
N MET A 1 14.06 -13.15 15.92
CA MET A 1 12.79 -12.45 15.69
C MET A 1 11.55 -13.29 16.05
N ARG A 2 11.66 -14.28 16.94
CA ARG A 2 10.52 -15.17 17.21
C ARG A 2 9.41 -14.42 17.95
N THR A 3 9.77 -13.65 18.97
CA THR A 3 8.85 -12.85 19.78
C THR A 3 8.09 -11.82 18.95
N GLU A 4 8.77 -11.17 18.00
CA GLU A 4 8.16 -10.16 17.13
C GLU A 4 7.18 -10.81 16.13
N GLN A 5 7.56 -11.95 15.56
CA GLN A 5 6.66 -12.73 14.69
C GLN A 5 5.43 -13.24 15.44
N ASP A 6 5.63 -13.78 16.65
CA ASP A 6 4.53 -14.24 17.51
C ASP A 6 3.62 -13.07 17.90
N GLY A 7 4.19 -11.90 18.19
CA GLY A 7 3.46 -10.66 18.49
C GLY A 7 2.61 -10.16 17.34
N VAL A 8 3.15 -10.08 16.12
CA VAL A 8 2.39 -9.71 14.91
C VAL A 8 1.26 -10.71 14.67
N ASN A 9 1.57 -12.01 14.67
CA ASN A 9 0.58 -13.06 14.42
C ASN A 9 -0.57 -13.05 15.44
N ALA A 10 -0.26 -12.87 16.73
CA ALA A 10 -1.27 -12.77 17.77
C ALA A 10 -2.14 -11.51 17.62
N ALA A 11 -1.51 -10.36 17.35
CA ALA A 11 -2.23 -9.10 17.15
C ALA A 11 -3.16 -9.15 15.92
N THR A 12 -2.68 -9.69 14.80
CA THR A 12 -3.48 -9.87 13.58
C THR A 12 -4.63 -10.85 13.80
N ARG A 13 -4.43 -11.96 14.52
CA ARG A 13 -5.53 -12.88 14.87
C ARG A 13 -6.61 -12.20 15.69
N ASN A 14 -6.23 -11.49 16.76
CA ASN A 14 -7.18 -10.74 17.58
C ASN A 14 -7.94 -9.67 16.77
N MET A 15 -7.29 -9.03 15.81
CA MET A 15 -7.94 -8.08 14.89
C MET A 15 -8.99 -8.78 14.01
N MET A 16 -8.67 -9.96 13.47
CA MET A 16 -9.62 -10.74 12.67
C MET A 16 -10.78 -11.27 13.50
N ASP A 17 -10.52 -11.71 14.74
CA ASP A 17 -11.57 -12.15 15.66
C ASP A 17 -12.50 -10.99 16.05
N ASN A 18 -11.94 -9.81 16.34
CA ASN A 18 -12.72 -8.60 16.57
C ASN A 18 -13.55 -8.19 15.33
N ALA A 19 -12.97 -8.30 14.13
CA ALA A 19 -13.67 -8.07 12.88
C ALA A 19 -14.84 -9.06 12.69
N GLY A 20 -14.65 -10.33 13.04
CA GLY A 20 -15.71 -11.33 13.00
C GLY A 20 -16.88 -11.01 13.94
N VAL A 21 -16.58 -10.61 15.17
CA VAL A 21 -17.60 -10.26 16.18
C VAL A 21 -18.33 -8.95 15.84
N SER A 22 -17.59 -7.91 15.44
CA SER A 22 -18.18 -6.61 15.07
C SER A 22 -18.88 -6.63 13.71
N GLY A 23 -18.47 -7.52 12.79
CA GLY A 23 -19.04 -7.65 11.46
C GLY A 23 -20.42 -8.30 11.42
N SER A 24 -20.85 -8.95 12.51
CA SER A 24 -22.14 -9.63 12.60
C SER A 24 -23.04 -8.96 13.66
N PRO A 25 -23.92 -8.01 13.27
CA PRO A 25 -24.92 -7.47 14.16
C PRO A 25 -25.81 -8.59 14.74
N THR A 26 -26.06 -8.56 16.03
CA THR A 26 -26.94 -9.53 16.69
C THR A 26 -28.38 -9.01 16.69
N LEU A 27 -29.30 -9.79 16.15
CA LEU A 27 -30.74 -9.49 16.17
C LEU A 27 -31.40 -10.15 17.38
N ILE A 28 -31.98 -9.34 18.26
CA ILE A 28 -32.79 -9.79 19.40
C ILE A 28 -34.25 -9.57 19.04
N ILE A 29 -35.05 -10.64 19.14
CA ILE A 29 -36.48 -10.61 18.82
C ILE A 29 -37.29 -11.13 20.01
N ASN A 30 -38.29 -10.37 20.45
CA ASN A 30 -39.24 -10.83 21.45
C ASN A 30 -40.40 -11.61 20.80
N ARG A 31 -40.35 -12.94 20.89
CA ARG A 31 -41.34 -13.85 20.31
C ARG A 31 -42.73 -13.80 20.96
N GLY A 32 -42.87 -13.17 22.13
CA GLY A 32 -44.17 -12.99 22.76
C GLY A 32 -45.00 -11.87 22.13
N LEU A 33 -44.33 -10.89 21.51
CA LEU A 33 -44.97 -9.68 20.99
C LEU A 33 -45.30 -9.76 19.50
N ILE A 34 -44.52 -10.53 18.75
CA ILE A 34 -44.62 -10.60 17.29
C ILE A 34 -44.46 -12.03 16.79
N GLU A 35 -45.01 -12.29 15.61
CA GLU A 35 -44.89 -13.54 14.89
C GLU A 35 -44.55 -13.29 13.41
N PRO A 36 -43.70 -14.14 12.78
CA PRO A 36 -43.36 -13.99 11.37
C PRO A 36 -44.58 -14.27 10.49
N ALA A 37 -44.78 -13.45 9.46
CA ALA A 37 -45.91 -13.62 8.53
C ALA A 37 -45.90 -14.98 7.82
N GLY A 38 -44.71 -15.51 7.54
CA GLY A 38 -44.52 -16.84 6.96
C GLY A 38 -44.47 -18.00 7.96
N GLY A 39 -44.67 -17.76 9.27
CA GLY A 39 -44.59 -18.77 10.33
C GLY A 39 -43.18 -19.31 10.61
N VAL A 40 -42.17 -18.89 9.83
CA VAL A 40 -40.77 -19.30 9.99
C VAL A 40 -39.93 -18.15 10.50
N TRP A 41 -39.22 -18.36 11.61
CA TRP A 41 -38.30 -17.39 12.17
C TRP A 41 -36.99 -17.36 11.36
N SER A 42 -36.85 -16.38 10.48
CA SER A 42 -35.66 -16.22 9.65
C SER A 42 -35.34 -14.74 9.40
N VAL A 43 -34.05 -14.40 9.31
CA VAL A 43 -33.59 -13.04 8.95
C VAL A 43 -34.02 -12.64 7.53
N LYS A 44 -34.36 -13.61 6.67
CA LYS A 44 -34.90 -13.34 5.33
C LYS A 44 -36.36 -12.86 5.37
N GLU A 45 -37.10 -13.21 6.43
CA GLU A 45 -38.48 -12.78 6.61
C GLU A 45 -38.49 -11.32 7.07
N LYS A 46 -39.11 -10.46 6.27
CA LYS A 46 -39.14 -9.01 6.50
C LYS A 46 -40.46 -8.53 7.11
N VAL A 47 -41.46 -9.40 7.20
CA VAL A 47 -42.81 -9.04 7.65
C VAL A 47 -43.18 -9.83 8.90
N TYR A 48 -43.61 -9.11 9.93
CA TYR A 48 -44.02 -9.66 11.22
C TYR A 48 -45.34 -9.04 11.65
N TYR A 49 -46.24 -9.86 12.17
CA TYR A 49 -47.51 -9.44 12.74
C TYR A 49 -47.41 -9.34 14.26
N THR A 50 -48.21 -8.48 14.86
CA THR A 50 -48.42 -8.48 16.31
C THR A 50 -49.22 -9.70 16.71
N THR A 51 -48.83 -10.36 17.79
CA THR A 51 -49.62 -11.47 18.35
C THR A 51 -50.93 -10.93 18.94
N ALA A 52 -51.99 -11.73 18.91
CA ALA A 52 -53.31 -11.34 19.43
C ALA A 52 -53.35 -11.05 20.95
N GLN A 53 -52.25 -11.35 21.67
CA GLN A 53 -52.09 -11.16 23.12
C GLN A 53 -51.19 -9.98 23.47
N GLY A 54 -50.51 -9.38 22.49
CA GLY A 54 -49.58 -8.28 22.70
C GLY A 54 -50.27 -6.93 22.63
N GLU A 55 -50.72 -6.39 23.76
CA GLU A 55 -50.83 -4.94 23.90
C GLU A 55 -49.41 -4.37 24.00
N VAL A 56 -48.97 -3.62 22.98
CA VAL A 56 -47.61 -3.08 22.92
C VAL A 56 -47.66 -1.60 22.59
N ASP A 57 -47.15 -0.76 23.50
CA ASP A 57 -47.04 0.69 23.30
C ASP A 57 -46.08 1.06 22.16
N ASP A 58 -44.99 0.30 21.98
CA ASP A 58 -44.01 0.50 20.91
C ASP A 58 -43.45 -0.83 20.38
N ILE A 59 -43.85 -1.18 19.16
CA ILE A 59 -43.43 -2.40 18.47
C ILE A 59 -41.93 -2.43 18.16
N ARG A 60 -41.24 -1.28 18.15
CA ARG A 60 -39.80 -1.20 17.92
C ARG A 60 -39.01 -1.89 19.02
N LYS A 61 -39.55 -2.01 20.23
CA LYS A 61 -38.92 -2.77 21.32
C LYS A 61 -38.95 -4.29 21.09
N ALA A 62 -39.75 -4.77 20.14
CA ALA A 62 -39.76 -6.18 19.76
C ALA A 62 -38.56 -6.57 18.89
N PHE A 63 -37.91 -5.60 18.23
CA PHE A 63 -36.73 -5.79 17.40
C PHE A 63 -35.59 -4.90 17.86
N THR A 64 -34.48 -5.49 18.27
CA THR A 64 -33.28 -4.70 18.60
C THR A 64 -32.07 -5.33 17.93
N TRP A 65 -31.39 -4.51 17.12
CA TRP A 65 -30.07 -4.83 16.62
C TRP A 65 -29.04 -4.34 17.63
N VAL A 66 -28.21 -5.25 18.11
CA VAL A 66 -27.04 -4.93 18.94
C VAL A 66 -25.81 -5.06 18.06
N ILE A 67 -25.13 -3.95 17.82
CA ILE A 67 -23.88 -3.89 17.07
C ILE A 67 -22.74 -3.83 18.08
N ALA A 68 -21.81 -4.78 17.99
CA ALA A 68 -20.58 -4.71 18.76
C ALA A 68 -19.63 -3.68 18.13
N PRO A 69 -19.07 -2.73 18.90
CA PRO A 69 -18.12 -1.77 18.36
C PRO A 69 -16.86 -2.48 17.86
N SER A 70 -16.37 -2.04 16.69
CA SER A 70 -15.11 -2.51 16.12
C SER A 70 -13.95 -1.76 16.78
N MET A 71 -12.91 -2.50 17.20
CA MET A 71 -11.67 -1.97 17.78
C MET A 71 -10.50 -2.16 16.80
N GLN A 72 -10.78 -2.21 15.49
CA GLN A 72 -9.78 -2.51 14.47
C GLN A 72 -8.65 -1.47 14.42
N VAL A 73 -8.93 -0.19 14.70
CA VAL A 73 -7.93 0.88 14.66
C VAL A 73 -6.90 0.70 15.78
N GLU A 74 -7.38 0.42 16.99
CA GLU A 74 -6.54 0.17 18.16
C GLU A 74 -5.71 -1.11 17.98
N LEU A 75 -6.31 -2.16 17.43
CA LEU A 75 -5.61 -3.41 17.15
C LEU A 75 -4.58 -3.26 16.02
N MET A 76 -4.87 -2.45 15.00
CA MET A 76 -3.90 -2.10 13.95
C MET A 76 -2.68 -1.37 14.52
N ASN A 77 -2.87 -0.47 15.50
CA ASN A 77 -1.75 0.20 16.16
C ASN A 77 -0.83 -0.79 16.89
N ILE A 78 -1.39 -1.85 17.48
CA ILE A 78 -0.60 -2.92 18.11
C ILE A 78 0.17 -3.73 17.06
N VAL A 79 -0.45 -4.02 15.90
CA VAL A 79 0.24 -4.68 14.78
C VAL A 79 1.43 -3.83 14.32
N GLN A 80 1.23 -2.52 14.12
CA GLN A 80 2.29 -1.60 13.70
C GLN A 80 3.43 -1.51 14.73
N PHE A 81 3.11 -1.54 16.03
CA PHE A 81 4.13 -1.60 17.08
C PHE A 81 5.03 -2.83 16.94
N TRP A 82 4.46 -4.01 16.68
CA TRP A 82 5.24 -5.24 16.53
C TRP A 82 6.05 -5.27 15.22
N ILE A 83 5.52 -4.70 14.14
CA ILE A 83 6.26 -4.52 12.88
C ILE A 83 7.46 -3.59 13.11
N GLN A 84 7.25 -2.44 13.75
CA GLN A 84 8.34 -1.51 14.06
C GLN A 84 9.38 -2.14 15.01
N ARG A 85 8.96 -2.98 15.96
CA ARG A 85 9.88 -3.76 16.80
C ARG A 85 10.66 -4.79 15.99
N ALA A 86 10.03 -5.45 15.02
CA ALA A 86 10.70 -6.38 14.12
C ALA A 86 11.77 -5.66 13.29
N GLU A 87 11.46 -4.50 12.73
CA GLU A 87 12.42 -3.67 11.99
C GLU A 87 13.64 -3.32 12.85
N ASN A 88 13.41 -2.83 14.07
CA ASN A 88 14.47 -2.49 15.01
C ASN A 88 15.32 -3.71 15.41
N ALA A 89 14.72 -4.89 15.53
CA ALA A 89 15.43 -6.12 15.86
C ALA A 89 16.31 -6.64 14.70
N VAL A 90 15.90 -6.40 13.46
CA VAL A 90 16.67 -6.77 12.27
C VAL A 90 17.78 -5.75 11.98
N GLY A 91 17.58 -4.48 12.34
CA GLY A 91 18.55 -3.43 12.10
C GLY A 91 18.78 -3.16 10.60
N LEU A 92 17.87 -3.61 9.73
CA LEU A 92 17.84 -3.23 8.32
C LEU A 92 17.00 -1.95 8.20
N PRO A 93 17.62 -0.79 7.88
CA PRO A 93 16.87 0.44 7.65
C PRO A 93 15.84 0.25 6.53
N LEU A 94 14.67 0.86 6.67
CA LEU A 94 13.60 0.91 5.65
C LEU A 94 14.11 1.24 4.24
N ILE A 95 15.14 2.10 4.15
CA ILE A 95 15.81 2.47 2.90
C ILE A 95 16.35 1.24 2.15
N LEU A 96 16.95 0.26 2.85
CA LEU A 96 17.46 -0.97 2.22
C LEU A 96 16.35 -1.90 1.74
N GLN A 97 15.12 -1.73 2.25
CA GLN A 97 13.95 -2.50 1.83
C GLN A 97 13.20 -1.83 0.67
N GLY A 98 13.75 -0.74 0.11
CA GLY A 98 13.12 0.02 -0.98
C GLY A 98 11.96 0.90 -0.53
N GLN A 99 11.70 1.00 0.78
CA GLN A 99 10.69 1.88 1.33
C GLN A 99 11.31 3.23 1.67
N ILE A 100 11.09 4.21 0.77
CA ILE A 100 11.39 5.61 1.05
C ILE A 100 10.25 6.15 1.91
N GLY A 101 10.35 5.94 3.22
CA GLY A 101 9.43 6.53 4.19
C GLY A 101 9.68 8.04 4.36
N GLN A 102 8.69 8.75 4.89
CA GLN A 102 8.74 10.18 5.25
C GLN A 102 9.84 10.50 6.29
N SER A 103 10.40 9.48 6.93
CA SER A 103 11.50 9.51 7.90
C SER A 103 12.89 9.30 7.27
N THR A 104 12.98 9.20 5.94
CA THR A 104 14.27 9.17 5.23
C THR A 104 14.91 10.55 5.30
N PRO A 105 16.14 10.70 5.81
CA PRO A 105 16.81 12.00 5.81
C PRO A 105 17.05 12.48 4.37
N ASP A 106 16.56 13.67 4.02
CA ASP A 106 16.81 14.30 2.70
C ASP A 106 18.25 14.80 2.53
N THR A 107 19.02 14.80 3.62
CA THR A 107 20.41 15.23 3.59
C THR A 107 21.31 14.09 3.11
N TYR A 108 22.17 14.37 2.13
CA TYR A 108 23.17 13.43 1.60
C TYR A 108 24.01 12.78 2.72
N LYS A 109 24.37 13.54 3.76
CA LYS A 109 25.08 13.03 4.95
C LYS A 109 24.22 12.07 5.79
N GLY A 110 22.92 12.33 5.94
CA GLY A 110 22.00 11.44 6.66
C GLY A 110 21.76 10.12 5.92
N GLN A 111 21.69 10.14 4.59
CA GLN A 111 21.59 8.92 3.78
C GLN A 111 22.86 8.07 3.84
N LEU A 112 24.04 8.69 3.76
CA LEU A 112 25.32 7.99 3.91
C LEU A 112 25.48 7.34 5.29
N LEU A 113 25.08 8.03 6.36
CA LEU A 113 25.14 7.48 7.71
C LEU A 113 24.19 6.29 7.88
N THR A 114 22.97 6.40 7.34
CA THR A 114 21.96 5.34 7.39
C THR A 114 22.38 4.12 6.57
N ASN A 115 22.99 4.33 5.40
CA ASN A 115 23.53 3.25 4.57
C ASN A 115 24.69 2.53 5.26
N ASN A 116 25.63 3.27 5.84
CA ASN A 116 26.75 2.68 6.58
C ASN A 116 26.29 1.88 7.81
N ASN A 117 25.33 2.41 8.56
CA ASN A 117 24.77 1.72 9.73
C ASN A 117 24.00 0.45 9.33
N GLY A 118 23.19 0.49 8.27
CA GLY A 118 22.42 -0.66 7.79
C GLY A 118 23.26 -1.81 7.25
N ASN A 119 24.44 -1.51 6.69
CA ASN A 119 25.35 -2.55 6.20
C ASN A 119 26.05 -3.33 7.32
N THR A 120 26.02 -2.88 8.58
CA THR A 120 26.71 -3.56 9.70
C THR A 120 26.13 -4.94 10.00
N VAL A 121 24.79 -5.08 9.96
CA VAL A 121 24.12 -6.38 10.19
C VAL A 121 24.41 -7.34 9.04
N LEU A 122 24.34 -6.85 7.80
CA LEU A 122 24.68 -7.64 6.61
C LEU A 122 26.13 -8.12 6.65
N ARG A 123 27.08 -7.27 7.04
CA ARG A 123 28.49 -7.65 7.24
C ARG A 123 28.63 -8.78 8.27
N ARG A 124 27.89 -8.73 9.38
CA ARG A 124 27.93 -9.79 10.39
C ARG A 124 27.41 -11.12 9.84
N ILE A 125 26.31 -11.11 9.10
CA ILE A 125 25.75 -12.30 8.47
C ILE A 125 26.76 -12.88 7.48
N LEU A 126 27.36 -12.04 6.65
CA LEU A 126 28.30 -12.46 5.62
C LEU A 126 29.58 -13.06 6.21
N ARG A 127 30.09 -12.50 7.31
CA ARG A 127 31.19 -13.11 8.09
C ARG A 127 30.87 -14.50 8.62
N ASN A 128 29.61 -14.79 8.96
CA ASN A 128 29.21 -16.13 9.37
C ASN A 128 29.21 -17.10 8.17
N TYR A 129 28.75 -16.63 7.00
CA TYR A 129 28.85 -17.39 5.75
C TYR A 129 30.29 -17.65 5.33
N GLU A 130 31.18 -16.66 5.42
CA GLU A 130 32.62 -16.81 5.15
C GLU A 130 33.24 -17.94 5.99
N LYS A 131 32.93 -17.98 7.29
CA LYS A 131 33.40 -19.05 8.19
C LYS A 131 32.87 -20.42 7.78
N ALA A 132 31.59 -20.50 7.42
CA ALA A 132 30.98 -21.74 6.96
C ALA A 132 31.59 -22.20 5.62
N ALA A 133 31.76 -21.29 4.67
CA ALA A 133 32.37 -21.56 3.37
C ALA A 133 33.81 -22.07 3.53
N LYS A 134 34.61 -21.43 4.38
CA LYS A 134 35.98 -21.88 4.68
C LYS A 134 36.00 -23.31 5.23
N ALA A 135 35.10 -23.63 6.15
CA ALA A 135 35.00 -24.98 6.71
C ALA A 135 34.56 -26.02 5.66
N ILE A 136 33.59 -25.69 4.80
CA ILE A 136 33.09 -26.57 3.75
C ILE A 136 34.16 -26.82 2.69
N ILE A 137 34.81 -25.77 2.19
CA ILE A 137 35.88 -25.88 1.20
C ILE A 137 37.07 -26.64 1.78
N GLY A 138 37.43 -26.36 3.03
CA GLY A 138 38.48 -27.10 3.73
C GLY A 138 38.20 -28.60 3.81
N ARG A 139 36.95 -28.99 4.09
CA ARG A 139 36.54 -30.42 4.07
C ARG A 139 36.64 -31.06 2.69
N PHE A 140 36.24 -30.35 1.64
CA PHE A 140 36.40 -30.85 0.28
C PHE A 140 37.86 -31.00 -0.12
N TYR A 141 38.70 -30.04 0.29
CA TYR A 141 40.13 -30.10 0.05
C TYR A 141 40.80 -31.26 0.80
N GLU A 142 40.45 -31.47 2.07
CA GLU A 142 40.90 -32.64 2.85
C GLU A 142 40.48 -33.96 2.17
N TRP A 143 39.24 -34.02 1.66
CA TRP A 143 38.78 -35.18 0.91
C TRP A 143 39.60 -35.43 -0.37
N ILE A 144 39.95 -34.37 -1.11
CA ILE A 144 40.81 -34.45 -2.30
C ILE A 144 42.24 -34.90 -1.94
N LEU A 145 42.77 -34.49 -0.79
CA LEU A 145 44.09 -34.93 -0.34
C LEU A 145 44.12 -36.44 -0.05
N ILE A 146 43.05 -36.99 0.54
CA ILE A 146 42.96 -38.42 0.89
C ILE A 146 42.64 -39.28 -0.34
N HIS A 147 41.68 -38.85 -1.16
CA HIS A 147 41.08 -39.69 -2.22
C HIS A 147 41.39 -39.24 -3.65
N GLY A 148 42.02 -38.09 -3.84
CA GLY A 148 42.36 -37.56 -5.16
C GLY A 148 43.37 -38.45 -5.89
N GLN A 149 43.13 -38.67 -7.18
CA GLN A 149 44.02 -39.47 -8.04
C GLN A 149 45.16 -38.62 -8.65
N ASP A 150 44.99 -37.31 -8.74
CA ASP A 150 45.97 -36.37 -9.29
C ASP A 150 46.80 -35.75 -8.16
N ASP A 151 48.07 -36.13 -8.07
CA ASP A 151 49.01 -35.63 -7.06
C ASP A 151 49.44 -34.18 -7.33
N SER A 152 49.25 -33.63 -8.55
CA SER A 152 49.58 -32.23 -8.84
C SER A 152 48.68 -31.24 -8.09
N MET A 153 47.47 -31.68 -7.74
CA MET A 153 46.47 -30.91 -6.98
C MET A 153 46.69 -31.00 -5.47
N LYS A 154 47.57 -31.90 -5.00
CA LYS A 154 47.87 -32.13 -3.59
C LYS A 154 49.05 -31.26 -3.14
N GLY A 155 48.76 -29.99 -2.87
CA GLY A 155 49.72 -29.06 -2.27
C GLY A 155 49.51 -28.87 -0.76
N ASP A 156 50.24 -27.93 -0.17
CA ASP A 156 49.90 -27.30 1.12
C ASP A 156 49.22 -25.96 0.83
N PHE A 157 47.90 -26.00 0.60
CA PHE A 157 47.12 -24.81 0.28
C PHE A 157 46.27 -24.36 1.47
N ALA A 158 46.47 -23.11 1.89
CA ALA A 158 45.62 -22.46 2.87
C ALA A 158 44.37 -21.86 2.19
N VAL A 159 43.18 -22.33 2.58
CA VAL A 159 41.92 -21.77 2.07
C VAL A 159 41.64 -20.41 2.70
N GLU A 160 41.72 -19.35 1.89
CA GLU A 160 41.31 -17.99 2.25
C GLU A 160 40.05 -17.60 1.46
N VAL A 161 38.93 -17.41 2.16
CA VAL A 161 37.69 -16.94 1.56
C VAL A 161 37.70 -15.42 1.58
N ARG A 162 37.98 -14.81 0.41
CA ARG A 162 37.89 -13.36 0.21
C ARG A 162 36.52 -13.01 -0.33
N ASP A 163 35.63 -12.64 0.57
CA ASP A 163 34.27 -12.24 0.24
C ASP A 163 34.08 -10.74 0.52
N SER A 164 32.92 -10.36 1.03
CA SER A 164 32.46 -8.99 1.18
C SER A 164 33.31 -8.06 2.03
N SER A 165 34.01 -8.55 3.05
CA SER A 165 34.74 -7.67 3.97
C SER A 165 35.84 -6.92 3.22
N ALA A 166 36.59 -7.63 2.37
CA ALA A 166 37.61 -7.03 1.50
C ALA A 166 36.99 -6.14 0.41
N LEU A 167 35.81 -6.49 -0.12
CA LEU A 167 35.11 -5.66 -1.11
C LEU A 167 34.58 -4.36 -0.50
N ILE A 168 34.10 -4.41 0.75
CA ILE A 168 33.59 -3.25 1.49
C ILE A 168 34.74 -2.34 1.92
N GLU A 169 35.86 -2.91 2.38
CA GLU A 169 37.06 -2.13 2.68
C GLU A 169 37.57 -1.43 1.41
N ARG A 170 37.56 -2.13 0.28
CA ARG A 170 37.89 -1.54 -1.03
C ARG A 170 36.91 -0.44 -1.46
N ASP A 171 35.62 -0.61 -1.20
CA ASP A 171 34.62 0.43 -1.51
C ASP A 171 34.79 1.66 -0.60
N SER A 172 35.02 1.43 0.70
CA SER A 172 35.35 2.50 1.66
C SER A 172 36.65 3.22 1.28
N GLN A 173 37.68 2.49 0.87
CA GLN A 173 38.92 3.07 0.34
C GLN A 173 38.64 3.90 -0.91
N SER A 174 37.76 3.45 -1.82
CA SER A 174 37.38 4.22 -3.01
C SER A 174 36.71 5.54 -2.65
N GLN A 175 35.83 5.57 -1.64
CA GLN A 175 35.20 6.80 -1.17
C GLN A 175 36.21 7.75 -0.52
N ILE A 176 37.14 7.22 0.29
CA ILE A 176 38.21 8.01 0.90
C ILE A 176 39.15 8.59 -0.17
N LEU A 177 39.48 7.81 -1.21
CA LEU A 177 40.33 8.28 -2.31
C LEU A 177 39.72 9.48 -3.06
N MET A 178 38.40 9.54 -3.21
CA MET A 178 37.70 10.73 -3.72
C MET A 178 37.87 11.95 -2.82
N GLN A 179 37.81 11.77 -1.49
CA GLN A 179 38.06 12.85 -0.54
C GLN A 179 39.54 13.27 -0.52
N MET A 180 40.45 12.30 -0.62
CA MET A 180 41.89 12.51 -0.71
C MET A 180 42.27 13.24 -1.99
N LEU A 181 41.57 13.01 -3.11
CA LEU A 181 41.79 13.76 -4.34
C LEU A 181 41.53 15.25 -4.11
N GLY A 182 40.44 15.61 -3.44
CA GLY A 182 40.16 17.00 -3.06
C GLY A 182 41.22 17.60 -2.12
N ALA A 183 41.73 16.81 -1.17
CA ALA A 183 42.80 17.24 -0.27
C ALA A 183 44.16 17.37 -0.98
N SER A 184 44.47 16.51 -1.95
CA SER A 184 45.73 16.50 -2.71
C SER A 184 45.95 17.77 -3.53
N LEU A 185 44.88 18.50 -3.85
CA LEU A 185 44.97 19.81 -4.50
C LEU A 185 45.64 20.89 -3.61
N ASN A 186 45.74 20.66 -2.29
CA ASN A 186 46.45 21.56 -1.39
C ASN A 186 47.94 21.17 -1.33
N PRO A 187 48.86 22.07 -1.78
CA PRO A 187 50.30 21.80 -1.81
C PRO A 187 50.91 21.48 -0.44
N LEU A 188 50.26 21.85 0.67
CA LEU A 188 50.75 21.63 2.04
C LEU A 188 50.83 20.14 2.42
N TYR A 189 50.03 19.28 1.78
CA TYR A 189 50.00 17.85 2.12
C TYR A 189 51.01 17.01 1.33
N GLU A 190 51.73 17.61 0.37
CA GLU A 190 52.76 16.93 -0.45
C GLU A 190 52.28 15.63 -1.14
N LEU A 191 50.96 15.52 -1.37
CA LEU A 191 50.35 14.40 -2.09
C LEU A 191 50.31 14.69 -3.59
N ASP A 192 50.69 13.72 -4.42
CA ASP A 192 50.55 13.83 -5.86
C ASP A 192 49.09 13.53 -6.29
N PRO A 193 48.33 14.52 -6.80
CA PRO A 193 46.94 14.33 -7.22
C PRO A 193 46.80 13.33 -8.36
N ALA A 194 47.81 13.20 -9.23
CA ALA A 194 47.78 12.30 -10.37
C ALA A 194 47.87 10.83 -9.91
N LEU A 195 48.74 10.53 -8.94
CA LEU A 195 48.85 9.19 -8.36
C LEU A 195 47.60 8.83 -7.54
N VAL A 196 47.05 9.78 -6.78
CA VAL A 196 45.79 9.56 -6.02
C VAL A 196 44.63 9.27 -6.98
N MET A 197 44.52 9.99 -8.09
CA MET A 197 43.51 9.73 -9.11
C MET A 197 43.71 8.37 -9.80
N GLN A 198 44.94 7.95 -10.06
CA GLN A 198 45.22 6.62 -10.62
C GLN A 198 44.77 5.51 -9.68
N GLU A 199 45.07 5.61 -8.39
CA GLU A 199 44.63 4.63 -7.39
C GLU A 199 43.10 4.63 -7.26
N PHE A 200 42.43 5.78 -7.35
CA PHE A 200 40.97 5.86 -7.42
C PHE A 200 40.39 5.12 -8.64
N LEU A 201 40.96 5.35 -9.84
CA LEU A 201 40.53 4.69 -11.07
C LEU A 201 40.75 3.17 -11.02
N LYS A 202 41.88 2.72 -10.46
CA LYS A 202 42.15 1.29 -10.22
C LYS A 202 41.13 0.67 -9.26
N ALA A 203 40.76 1.37 -8.18
CA ALA A 203 39.77 0.90 -7.22
C ALA A 203 38.39 0.67 -7.87
N GLN A 204 38.01 1.57 -8.79
CA GLN A 204 36.80 1.49 -9.62
C GLN A 204 36.89 0.50 -10.80
N ARG A 205 38.03 -0.21 -10.95
CA ARG A 205 38.32 -1.15 -12.04
C ARG A 205 38.37 -0.51 -13.44
N PHE A 206 38.62 0.80 -13.52
CA PHE A 206 38.97 1.43 -14.78
C PHE A 206 40.44 1.16 -15.12
N ASN A 207 40.75 1.06 -16.41
CA ASN A 207 42.13 1.04 -16.86
C ASN A 207 42.68 2.47 -16.80
N ALA A 208 43.47 2.77 -15.76
CA ALA A 208 44.04 4.09 -15.52
C ALA A 208 44.94 4.55 -16.68
N ASP A 209 45.72 3.65 -17.28
CA ASP A 209 46.66 3.96 -18.36
C ASP A 209 45.96 4.48 -19.63
N LYS A 210 44.71 4.05 -19.86
CA LYS A 210 43.89 4.53 -20.97
C LYS A 210 43.27 5.90 -20.74
N LEU A 211 43.24 6.37 -19.50
CA LEU A 211 42.60 7.63 -19.10
C LEU A 211 43.62 8.73 -18.78
N ILE A 212 44.85 8.36 -18.47
CA ILE A 212 45.96 9.30 -18.34
C ILE A 212 46.25 9.92 -19.71
N MET A 213 46.43 11.24 -19.75
CA MET A 213 46.83 11.95 -20.97
C MET A 213 48.17 11.41 -21.47
N SER A 214 48.25 11.11 -22.77
CA SER A 214 49.50 10.70 -23.41
C SER A 214 50.58 11.76 -23.21
N GLU A 215 51.84 11.33 -23.18
CA GLU A 215 52.96 12.22 -22.89
C GLU A 215 53.09 13.34 -23.93
N GLU A 216 52.76 13.07 -25.21
CA GLU A 216 52.63 14.09 -26.25
C GLU A 216 51.56 15.13 -25.93
N LYS A 217 50.40 14.72 -25.42
CA LYS A 217 49.29 15.62 -25.10
C LYS A 217 49.59 16.46 -23.85
N LYS A 218 50.33 15.90 -22.88
CA LYS A 218 50.87 16.64 -21.74
C LYS A 218 51.92 17.66 -22.17
N GLN A 219 52.86 17.28 -23.03
CA GLN A 219 53.89 18.19 -23.55
C GLN A 219 53.27 19.31 -24.39
N MET A 220 52.25 19.00 -25.20
CA MET A 220 51.51 20.00 -25.96
C MET A 220 50.78 20.99 -25.05
N LEU A 221 50.12 20.53 -23.97
CA LEU A 221 49.49 21.41 -22.98
C LEU A 221 50.50 22.20 -22.16
N GLN A 222 51.65 21.61 -21.82
CA GLN A 222 52.72 22.28 -21.08
C GLN A 222 53.43 23.33 -21.96
N GLN A 223 53.61 23.05 -23.25
CA GLN A 223 54.06 24.03 -24.23
C GLN A 223 53.00 25.11 -24.47
N GLN A 224 51.71 24.77 -24.46
CA GLN A 224 50.64 25.77 -24.58
C GLN A 224 50.58 26.68 -23.34
N ALA A 225 50.80 26.13 -22.14
CA ALA A 225 50.90 26.88 -20.90
C ALA A 225 52.19 27.72 -20.81
N GLN A 226 53.32 27.21 -21.31
CA GLN A 226 54.59 27.94 -21.36
C GLN A 226 54.60 29.01 -22.46
N ALA A 227 53.95 28.77 -23.61
CA ALA A 227 53.74 29.76 -24.65
C ALA A 227 52.83 30.90 -24.18
N ALA A 228 51.81 30.58 -23.37
CA ALA A 228 51.00 31.59 -22.68
C ALA A 228 51.80 32.38 -21.62
N ALA A 229 52.84 31.80 -21.01
CA ALA A 229 53.70 32.47 -20.03
C ALA A 229 54.86 33.27 -20.65
N GLN A 230 55.31 32.93 -21.87
CA GLN A 230 56.42 33.60 -22.58
C GLN A 230 55.97 34.66 -23.60
N ALA A 231 54.68 34.73 -23.93
CA ALA A 231 54.09 35.84 -24.67
C ALA A 231 53.94 37.09 -23.75
N GLY A 232 55.05 37.60 -23.24
CA GLY A 232 55.08 38.85 -22.50
C GLY A 232 54.76 40.03 -23.42
N GLY A 233 53.58 40.63 -23.26
CA GLY A 233 53.27 41.88 -23.98
C GLY A 233 51.82 42.36 -24.00
N GLN A 234 51.00 42.12 -22.97
CA GLN A 234 49.90 42.99 -22.51
C GLN A 234 49.33 42.40 -21.21
N ASP A 235 49.10 43.24 -20.20
CA ASP A 235 48.80 42.88 -18.79
C ASP A 235 48.11 41.52 -18.56
N PRO A 236 48.81 40.53 -17.97
CA PRO A 236 48.24 39.22 -17.61
C PRO A 236 47.04 39.33 -16.67
N ARG A 237 46.91 40.43 -15.93
CA ARG A 237 45.75 40.67 -15.06
C ARG A 237 44.47 40.93 -15.84
N LEU A 238 44.53 41.51 -17.04
CA LEU A 238 43.36 41.83 -17.85
C LEU A 238 42.89 40.63 -18.70
N GLN A 239 43.81 39.86 -19.26
CA GLN A 239 43.47 38.60 -19.95
C GLN A 239 43.04 37.49 -19.00
N ILE A 240 43.68 37.36 -17.83
CA ILE A 240 43.21 36.42 -16.80
C ILE A 240 41.90 36.91 -16.18
N ALA A 241 41.66 38.22 -16.05
CA ALA A 241 40.35 38.73 -15.63
C ALA A 241 39.26 38.50 -16.70
N GLN A 242 39.57 38.65 -17.99
CA GLN A 242 38.64 38.35 -19.08
C GLN A 242 38.36 36.85 -19.18
N MET A 243 39.39 36.00 -19.12
CA MET A 243 39.24 34.55 -19.11
C MET A 243 38.56 34.05 -17.84
N ASN A 244 38.85 34.61 -16.65
CA ASN A 244 38.13 34.27 -15.42
C ASN A 244 36.70 34.80 -15.42
N ASN A 245 36.42 35.93 -16.10
CA ASN A 245 35.06 36.41 -16.30
C ASN A 245 34.30 35.55 -17.32
N GLU A 246 34.95 35.06 -18.37
CA GLU A 246 34.38 34.08 -19.30
C GLU A 246 34.16 32.74 -18.64
N LEU A 247 35.12 32.24 -17.84
CA LEU A 247 34.99 30.98 -17.10
C LEU A 247 33.89 31.09 -16.05
N LYS A 248 33.82 32.21 -15.30
CA LYS A 248 32.70 32.49 -14.39
C LYS A 248 31.38 32.64 -15.14
N ALA A 249 31.37 33.25 -16.33
CA ALA A 249 30.16 33.38 -17.14
C ALA A 249 29.70 32.01 -17.65
N GLN A 250 30.62 31.14 -18.04
CA GLN A 250 30.35 29.76 -18.43
C GLN A 250 29.89 28.91 -17.25
N GLU A 251 30.49 29.07 -16.08
CA GLU A 251 30.11 28.37 -14.84
C GLU A 251 28.74 28.86 -14.32
N LEU A 252 28.45 30.16 -14.46
CA LEU A 252 27.11 30.72 -14.22
C LEU A 252 26.10 30.22 -15.25
N GLN A 253 26.46 30.10 -16.52
CA GLN A 253 25.59 29.51 -17.56
C GLN A 253 25.35 28.02 -17.31
N ALA A 254 26.38 27.28 -16.90
CA ALA A 254 26.27 25.86 -16.56
C ALA A 254 25.41 25.65 -15.30
N ARG A 255 25.60 26.47 -14.26
CA ARG A 255 24.72 26.48 -13.08
C ARG A 255 23.30 26.92 -13.42
N ALA A 256 23.12 27.89 -14.31
CA ALA A 256 21.81 28.31 -14.77
C ALA A 256 21.12 27.18 -15.55
N GLN A 257 21.83 26.47 -16.43
CA GLN A 257 21.32 25.29 -17.12
C GLN A 257 21.01 24.14 -16.15
N GLU A 258 21.86 23.87 -15.16
CA GLU A 258 21.60 22.84 -14.15
C GLU A 258 20.39 23.20 -13.28
N SER A 259 20.27 24.46 -12.87
CA SER A 259 19.11 24.97 -12.14
C SER A 259 17.84 24.92 -12.98
N GLN A 260 17.94 25.18 -14.29
CA GLN A 260 16.81 25.12 -15.22
C GLN A 260 16.38 23.67 -15.48
N MET A 261 17.34 22.74 -15.58
CA MET A 261 17.06 21.29 -15.64
C MET A 261 16.46 20.77 -14.35
N ARG A 262 16.96 21.20 -13.18
CA ARG A 262 16.38 20.84 -11.88
C ARG A 262 14.95 21.35 -11.75
N MET A 263 14.70 22.61 -12.09
CA MET A 263 13.34 23.15 -12.09
C MET A 263 12.42 22.43 -13.08
N GLN A 264 12.92 22.04 -14.26
CA GLN A 264 12.13 21.24 -15.22
C GLN A 264 11.85 19.83 -14.70
N ALA A 265 12.82 19.17 -14.07
CA ALA A 265 12.64 17.86 -13.47
C ALA A 265 11.66 17.92 -12.29
N GLU A 266 11.74 18.97 -11.48
CA GLU A 266 10.84 19.22 -10.35
C GLU A 266 9.41 19.53 -10.83
N GLN A 267 9.25 20.35 -11.87
CA GLN A 267 7.96 20.54 -12.55
C GLN A 267 7.40 19.25 -13.13
N GLN A 268 8.23 18.39 -13.74
CA GLN A 268 7.77 17.09 -14.26
C GLN A 268 7.33 16.17 -13.13
N LEU A 269 8.05 16.17 -12.00
CA LEU A 269 7.69 15.38 -10.82
C LEU A 269 6.37 15.87 -10.19
N GLU A 270 6.21 17.19 -10.05
CA GLU A 270 4.95 17.78 -9.57
C GLU A 270 3.80 17.49 -10.53
N MET A 271 4.01 17.60 -11.84
CA MET A 271 2.99 17.30 -12.83
C MET A 271 2.60 15.81 -12.81
N ALA A 272 3.57 14.91 -12.61
CA ALA A 272 3.31 13.48 -12.43
C ALA A 272 2.55 13.19 -11.12
N ARG A 273 2.88 13.88 -10.02
CA ARG A 273 2.12 13.79 -8.76
C ARG A 273 0.68 14.29 -8.93
N MET A 274 0.50 15.44 -9.56
CA MET A 274 -0.83 16.01 -9.81
C MET A 274 -1.66 15.09 -10.71
N GLN A 275 -1.06 14.48 -11.75
CA GLN A 275 -1.74 13.50 -12.60
C GLN A 275 -2.13 12.25 -11.82
N PHE A 276 -1.26 11.75 -10.96
CA PHE A 276 -1.55 10.59 -10.12
C PHE A 276 -2.69 10.88 -9.13
N GLU A 277 -2.67 12.06 -8.50
CA GLU A 277 -3.73 12.52 -7.59
C GLU A 277 -5.06 12.72 -8.32
N ALA A 278 -5.04 13.33 -9.51
CA ALA A 278 -6.22 13.46 -10.37
C ALA A 278 -6.77 12.09 -10.79
N GLN A 279 -5.90 11.13 -11.11
CA GLN A 279 -6.29 9.77 -11.50
C GLN A 279 -6.92 9.01 -10.32
N GLN A 280 -6.40 9.20 -9.10
CA GLN A 280 -7.04 8.67 -7.89
C GLN A 280 -8.41 9.30 -7.64
N ALA A 281 -8.53 10.62 -7.76
CA ALA A 281 -9.80 11.32 -7.61
C ALA A 281 -10.83 10.90 -8.67
N ASP A 282 -10.40 10.63 -9.91
CA ASP A 282 -11.26 10.06 -10.95
C ASP A 282 -11.71 8.64 -10.63
N MET A 283 -10.81 7.81 -10.11
CA MET A 283 -11.15 6.44 -9.70
C MET A 283 -12.13 6.44 -8.52
N GLU A 284 -11.97 7.35 -7.56
CA GLU A 284 -12.88 7.51 -6.43
C GLU A 284 -14.26 8.04 -6.87
N ARG A 285 -14.31 8.99 -7.80
CA ARG A 285 -15.56 9.44 -8.42
C ARG A 285 -16.25 8.32 -9.19
N ALA A 286 -15.51 7.51 -9.94
CA ALA A 286 -16.03 6.35 -10.66
C ALA A 286 -16.58 5.29 -9.69
N LEU A 287 -15.86 5.01 -8.60
CA LEU A 287 -16.30 4.10 -7.55
C LEU A 287 -17.62 4.58 -6.92
N THR A 288 -17.70 5.88 -6.60
CA THR A 288 -18.90 6.49 -6.02
C THR A 288 -20.10 6.43 -6.96
N GLN A 289 -19.89 6.68 -8.25
CA GLN A 289 -20.95 6.55 -9.26
C GLN A 289 -21.39 5.08 -9.43
N TRP A 290 -20.44 4.15 -9.41
CA TRP A 290 -20.74 2.73 -9.49
C TRP A 290 -21.57 2.26 -8.29
N GLN A 291 -21.19 2.66 -7.06
CA GLN A 291 -21.96 2.39 -5.84
C GLN A 291 -23.39 2.93 -5.96
N LYS A 292 -23.57 4.19 -6.36
CA LYS A 292 -24.91 4.77 -6.55
C LYS A 292 -25.74 4.04 -7.61
N ASN A 293 -25.12 3.58 -8.69
CA ASN A 293 -25.80 2.82 -9.73
C ASN A 293 -26.21 1.43 -9.23
N VAL A 294 -25.36 0.75 -8.46
CA VAL A 294 -25.68 -0.53 -7.82
C VAL A 294 -26.82 -0.35 -6.82
N ASP A 295 -26.79 0.71 -6.00
CA ASP A 295 -27.86 1.03 -5.05
C ASP A 295 -29.18 1.33 -5.78
N ALA A 296 -29.14 2.08 -6.88
CA ALA A 296 -30.31 2.37 -7.70
C ALA A 296 -30.90 1.09 -8.34
N GLN A 297 -30.04 0.19 -8.85
CA GLN A 297 -30.48 -1.11 -9.38
C GLN A 297 -31.08 -2.00 -8.30
N PHE A 298 -30.49 -2.00 -7.11
CA PHE A 298 -30.99 -2.75 -5.97
C PHE A 298 -32.37 -2.22 -5.53
N LEU A 299 -32.53 -0.89 -5.44
CA LEU A 299 -33.80 -0.26 -5.13
C LEU A 299 -34.86 -0.55 -6.20
N ALA A 300 -34.49 -0.47 -7.48
CA ALA A 300 -35.38 -0.80 -8.61
C ALA A 300 -35.81 -2.27 -8.59
N SER A 301 -34.89 -3.19 -8.25
CA SER A 301 -35.19 -4.60 -8.08
C SER A 301 -36.14 -4.85 -6.91
N GLN A 302 -35.97 -4.14 -5.79
CA GLN A 302 -36.90 -4.20 -4.67
C GLN A 302 -38.29 -3.67 -5.04
N LEU A 303 -38.38 -2.50 -5.68
CA LEU A 303 -39.65 -1.94 -6.16
C LEU A 303 -40.35 -2.86 -7.15
N SER A 304 -39.61 -3.48 -8.08
CA SER A 304 -40.16 -4.47 -9.01
C SER A 304 -40.65 -5.72 -8.27
N SER A 305 -39.91 -6.19 -7.26
CA SER A 305 -40.33 -7.31 -6.41
C SER A 305 -41.60 -6.95 -5.63
N GLU A 306 -41.67 -5.77 -5.00
CA GLU A 306 -42.86 -5.30 -4.29
C GLU A 306 -44.08 -5.18 -5.22
N GLN A 307 -43.90 -4.65 -6.43
CA GLN A 307 -44.98 -4.59 -7.43
C GLN A 307 -45.46 -5.98 -7.85
N SER A 308 -44.55 -6.95 -8.02
CA SER A 308 -44.92 -8.33 -8.35
C SER A 308 -45.69 -9.00 -7.20
N ILE A 309 -45.25 -8.79 -5.95
CA ILE A 309 -45.93 -9.30 -4.75
C ILE A 309 -47.31 -8.66 -4.61
N ASN A 310 -47.42 -7.36 -4.83
CA ASN A 310 -48.71 -6.66 -4.80
C ASN A 310 -49.65 -7.18 -5.88
N MET A 311 -49.16 -7.36 -7.12
CA MET A 311 -49.94 -7.91 -8.23
C MET A 311 -50.43 -9.34 -7.94
N ASP A 312 -49.59 -10.19 -7.35
CA ASP A 312 -49.98 -11.55 -6.99
C ASP A 312 -50.95 -11.58 -5.81
N SER A 313 -50.82 -10.65 -4.85
CA SER A 313 -51.81 -10.48 -3.78
C SER A 313 -53.17 -10.04 -4.32
N LEU A 314 -53.20 -9.15 -5.31
CA LEU A 314 -54.42 -8.72 -6.00
C LEU A 314 -55.05 -9.86 -6.79
N LYS A 315 -54.26 -10.69 -7.48
CA LYS A 315 -54.74 -11.91 -8.15
C LYS A 315 -55.32 -12.92 -7.16
N VAL A 316 -54.68 -13.13 -6.01
CA VAL A 316 -55.19 -14.03 -4.96
C VAL A 316 -56.49 -13.49 -4.36
N ALA A 317 -56.58 -12.18 -4.10
CA ALA A 317 -57.79 -11.55 -3.61
C ALA A 317 -58.94 -11.68 -4.62
N LEU A 318 -58.67 -11.42 -5.90
CA LEU A 318 -59.64 -11.61 -6.99
C LEU A 318 -60.09 -13.07 -7.11
N ALA A 319 -59.16 -14.02 -7.02
CA ALA A 319 -59.46 -15.45 -7.04
C ALA A 319 -60.35 -15.85 -5.86
N LYS A 320 -60.04 -15.37 -4.64
CA LYS A 320 -60.87 -15.61 -3.43
C LYS A 320 -62.28 -15.04 -3.58
N GLU A 321 -62.43 -13.80 -4.04
CA GLU A 321 -63.75 -13.20 -4.25
C GLU A 321 -64.53 -13.90 -5.35
N SER A 322 -63.89 -14.26 -6.46
CA SER A 322 -64.54 -15.04 -7.52
C SER A 322 -65.00 -16.44 -7.05
N ALA A 323 -64.22 -17.09 -6.17
CA ALA A 323 -64.56 -18.37 -5.58
C ALA A 323 -65.74 -18.24 -4.59
N LYS A 324 -65.73 -17.21 -3.74
CA LYS A 324 -66.87 -16.90 -2.86
C LYS A 324 -68.14 -16.64 -3.67
N LEU A 325 -68.06 -15.82 -4.71
CA LEU A 325 -69.19 -15.52 -5.58
C LEU A 325 -69.73 -16.80 -6.26
N ARG A 326 -68.83 -17.68 -6.71
CA ARG A 326 -69.21 -18.97 -7.30
C ARG A 326 -69.89 -19.90 -6.29
N VAL A 327 -69.37 -19.98 -5.07
CA VAL A 327 -69.97 -20.74 -3.95
C VAL A 327 -71.34 -20.16 -3.61
N GLN A 328 -71.48 -18.84 -3.59
CA GLN A 328 -72.76 -18.16 -3.34
C GLN A 328 -73.77 -18.43 -4.46
N MET A 329 -73.37 -18.45 -5.73
CA MET A 329 -74.24 -18.86 -6.84
C MET A 329 -74.67 -20.33 -6.71
N GLN A 330 -73.77 -21.22 -6.30
CA GLN A 330 -74.08 -22.64 -6.07
C GLN A 330 -75.01 -22.85 -4.86
N LEU A 331 -74.85 -22.06 -3.79
CA LEU A 331 -75.75 -22.07 -2.63
C LEU A 331 -77.10 -21.44 -2.96
N ALA A 332 -77.15 -20.35 -3.73
CA ALA A 332 -78.41 -19.76 -4.20
C ALA A 332 -79.21 -20.72 -5.10
N GLY A 333 -78.53 -21.65 -5.78
CA GLY A 333 -79.16 -22.75 -6.53
C GLY A 333 -79.72 -23.90 -5.68
N LYS A 334 -79.47 -23.94 -4.36
CA LYS A 334 -80.01 -24.94 -3.42
C LYS A 334 -80.79 -24.24 -2.31
N GLN A 335 -82.12 -24.38 -2.33
CA GLN A 335 -83.02 -23.63 -1.46
C GLN A 335 -82.77 -23.82 0.05
N THR A 336 -82.88 -22.67 0.73
CA THR A 336 -83.08 -22.40 2.17
C THR A 336 -81.94 -22.76 3.15
N THR A 337 -81.03 -21.80 3.36
CA THR A 337 -80.34 -21.51 4.64
C THR A 337 -79.67 -20.12 4.57
N PRO A 338 -79.37 -19.47 5.72
CA PRO A 338 -79.17 -18.01 5.79
C PRO A 338 -77.83 -17.53 5.20
N GLN A 339 -77.84 -16.30 4.69
CA GLN A 339 -76.73 -15.62 4.02
C GLN A 339 -75.49 -15.50 4.92
N VAL A 340 -74.30 -15.82 4.38
CA VAL A 340 -73.02 -15.89 5.13
C VAL A 340 -72.18 -14.60 5.00
N ALA A 341 -72.67 -13.56 4.33
CA ALA A 341 -71.99 -12.26 4.28
C ALA A 341 -73.01 -11.12 4.41
N THR A 342 -72.80 -10.23 5.39
CA THR A 342 -73.51 -8.96 5.52
C THR A 342 -72.86 -7.91 4.60
N PRO A 343 -73.62 -7.19 3.77
CA PRO A 343 -73.08 -6.16 2.89
C PRO A 343 -72.54 -4.95 3.68
N ALA A 344 -71.46 -4.34 3.18
CA ALA A 344 -70.72 -3.28 3.87
C ALA A 344 -71.43 -1.91 3.97
N PHE A 345 -72.69 -1.80 3.53
CA PHE A 345 -73.46 -0.56 3.63
C PHE A 345 -74.94 -0.88 3.83
N GLU A 346 -75.44 -0.74 5.05
CA GLU A 346 -76.88 -0.60 5.33
C GLU A 346 -77.24 0.89 5.28
N PRO A 347 -78.24 1.32 4.49
CA PRO A 347 -78.77 2.67 4.63
C PRO A 347 -79.44 2.81 6.01
N GLN A 348 -79.03 3.82 6.78
CA GLN A 348 -79.65 4.13 8.06
C GLN A 348 -81.15 4.41 7.90
N GLY A 349 -81.97 3.72 8.69
CA GLY A 349 -83.37 4.06 8.91
C GLY A 349 -84.35 3.01 8.40
N ARG A 350 -84.71 2.06 9.26
CA ARG A 350 -85.97 1.31 9.10
C ARG A 350 -87.08 2.14 9.75
N ALA A 351 -87.92 2.77 8.94
CA ALA A 351 -89.12 3.45 9.44
C ALA A 351 -90.12 2.44 10.03
N ALA A 352 -90.87 2.87 11.04
CA ALA A 352 -91.87 2.04 11.73
C ALA A 352 -92.99 1.57 10.77
N PRO A 353 -93.66 0.43 11.06
CA PRO A 353 -94.66 -0.13 10.16
C PRO A 353 -95.85 0.82 10.01
N GLY A 354 -96.10 1.34 8.80
CA GLY A 354 -97.32 2.08 8.47
C GLY A 354 -97.17 3.37 7.64
N THR A 355 -95.96 3.85 7.35
CA THR A 355 -95.79 5.05 6.50
C THR A 355 -94.63 4.86 5.53
N ALA A 356 -94.95 4.40 4.32
CA ALA A 356 -94.04 4.45 3.19
C ALA A 356 -94.54 5.54 2.23
N PHE A 357 -93.67 6.50 1.91
CA PHE A 357 -93.82 7.54 0.90
C PHE A 357 -94.68 8.77 1.26
N GLN A 358 -94.00 9.86 1.67
CA GLN A 358 -94.32 11.21 1.21
C GLN A 358 -93.04 11.84 0.66
N ASN A 359 -93.17 12.37 -0.55
CA ASN A 359 -92.16 12.69 -1.57
C ASN A 359 -90.83 13.29 -1.13
#